data_AF-A0A1J9QCD1-F1
#
_entry.id   AF-A0A1J9QCD1-F1
#
_cell.length_a   1.000
_cell.length_b   1.000
_cell.length_c   1.000
_cell.angle_alpha   90.00
_cell.angle_beta   90.00
_cell.angle_gamma   90.00
#
_symmetry.space_group_name_H-M   'P 1'
#
loop_
_entity.id
_entity.type
_entity.pdbx_description
1 polymer ?
#
loop_
_entity_poly.entity_id
_entity_poly.type
_entity_poly.pdbx_seq_one_letter_code
_entity_poly.pdbx_strand_id
1 'polypeptide(L)'
;MKILNEFRDQVKHIRKPVILTGKTNYPVWREEILLAARQSETEDILEEEQMAPAEDASPDMKRFWKERNMWLYNNMWSAIAPQARAHFTVPKESELSAYALWVIPQNNFAERPAVRRTRLYKEMITFKCENKRVGSSLHRATHSNKDRVYPPRIQGG
;
A
#
# COMPACT_ATOMS: atom_id res chain seq x y z
N MET A 1 23.84 -16.69 -20.95
CA MET A 1 22.87 -15.67 -21.37
C MET A 1 23.09 -14.42 -20.51
N LYS A 2 23.62 -13.34 -21.09
CA LYS A 2 24.13 -12.17 -20.35
C LYS A 2 23.07 -11.53 -19.44
N ILE A 3 21.86 -11.33 -19.97
CA ILE A 3 20.72 -10.73 -19.27
C ILE A 3 20.28 -11.52 -18.01
N LEU A 4 20.41 -12.85 -18.01
CA LEU A 4 20.10 -13.66 -16.82
C LEU A 4 21.08 -13.39 -15.67
N ASN A 5 22.36 -13.19 -15.99
CA ASN A 5 23.38 -12.89 -14.98
C ASN A 5 23.21 -11.47 -14.46
N GLU A 6 22.96 -10.50 -15.36
CA GLU A 6 22.67 -9.10 -15.00
C GLU A 6 21.47 -9.03 -14.04
N PHE A 7 20.37 -9.71 -14.38
CA PHE A 7 19.19 -9.80 -13.49
C PHE A 7 19.55 -10.40 -12.13
N ARG A 8 20.28 -11.53 -12.10
CA ARG A 8 20.68 -12.17 -10.83
C ARG A 8 21.56 -11.28 -9.98
N ASP A 9 22.42 -10.47 -10.58
CA ASP A 9 23.29 -9.54 -9.86
C ASP A 9 22.50 -8.33 -9.34
N GLN A 10 21.57 -7.80 -10.13
CA GLN A 10 20.64 -6.73 -9.72
C GLN A 10 19.82 -7.15 -8.49
N VAL A 11 19.18 -8.32 -8.54
CA VAL A 11 18.24 -8.73 -7.49
C VAL A 11 18.90 -9.15 -6.17
N LYS A 12 20.20 -9.47 -6.16
CA LYS A 12 20.95 -9.81 -4.93
C LYS A 12 20.99 -8.66 -3.92
N HIS A 13 20.95 -7.43 -4.41
CA HIS A 13 21.07 -6.24 -3.57
C HIS A 13 19.72 -5.65 -3.17
N ILE A 14 18.61 -6.21 -3.67
CA ILE A 14 17.26 -5.77 -3.31
C ILE A 14 16.95 -6.18 -1.88
N ARG A 15 16.53 -5.21 -1.07
CA ARG A 15 16.18 -5.43 0.33
C ARG A 15 14.97 -6.37 0.42
N LYS A 16 14.99 -7.25 1.43
CA LYS A 16 13.84 -8.10 1.74
C LYS A 16 12.66 -7.27 2.25
N PRO A 17 11.44 -7.55 1.78
CA PRO A 17 10.23 -6.90 2.29
C PRO A 17 9.99 -7.23 3.77
N VAL A 18 9.18 -6.42 4.44
CA VAL A 18 8.60 -6.68 5.75
C VAL A 18 7.80 -7.98 5.70
N ILE A 19 7.66 -8.63 6.86
CA ILE A 19 6.88 -9.86 6.94
C ILE A 19 5.39 -9.52 7.05
N LEU A 20 4.59 -9.96 6.08
CA LEU A 20 3.14 -9.87 6.12
C LEU A 20 2.59 -10.77 7.22
N THR A 21 1.92 -10.17 8.20
CA THR A 21 1.27 -10.89 9.30
C THR A 21 -0.26 -10.84 9.20
N GLY A 22 -0.82 -9.89 8.46
CA GLY A 22 -2.26 -9.81 8.19
C GLY A 22 -2.69 -8.42 7.72
N LYS A 23 -3.96 -8.08 7.98
CA LYS A 23 -4.61 -6.83 7.52
C LYS A 23 -3.91 -5.55 7.95
N THR A 24 -3.38 -5.53 9.16
CA THR A 24 -2.82 -4.31 9.79
C THR A 24 -1.58 -3.81 9.05
N ASN A 25 -0.71 -4.72 8.60
CA ASN A 25 0.53 -4.37 7.92
C ASN A 25 0.52 -4.65 6.40
N TYR A 26 -0.63 -5.09 5.85
CA TYR A 26 -0.80 -5.30 4.41
C TYR A 26 -0.44 -4.08 3.55
N PRO A 27 -0.86 -2.84 3.87
CA PRO A 27 -0.52 -1.67 3.03
C PRO A 27 1.00 -1.48 2.90
N VAL A 28 1.74 -1.60 4.00
CA VAL A 28 3.21 -1.46 4.01
C VAL A 28 3.86 -2.61 3.23
N TRP A 29 3.43 -3.84 3.48
CA TRP A 29 3.92 -5.00 2.73
C TRP A 29 3.70 -4.83 1.22
N ARG A 30 2.51 -4.40 0.81
CA ARG A 30 2.15 -4.19 -0.59
C ARG A 30 3.07 -3.18 -1.27
N GLU A 31 3.35 -2.06 -0.60
CA GLU A 31 4.24 -1.02 -1.13
C GLU A 31 5.69 -1.51 -1.29
N GLU A 32 6.19 -2.29 -0.33
CA GLU A 32 7.54 -2.84 -0.41
C GLU A 32 7.69 -3.91 -1.50
N ILE A 33 6.67 -4.75 -1.72
CA ILE A 33 6.66 -5.68 -2.86
C ILE A 33 6.69 -4.91 -4.18
N LEU A 34 5.87 -3.86 -4.34
CA LEU A 34 5.87 -3.04 -5.55
C LEU A 34 7.19 -2.30 -5.75
N LEU A 35 7.84 -1.86 -4.67
CA LEU A 35 9.16 -1.26 -4.74
C LEU A 35 10.20 -2.28 -5.19
N ALA A 36 10.20 -3.49 -4.61
CA ALA A 36 11.09 -4.57 -5.01
C ALA A 36 10.89 -4.95 -6.48
N ALA A 37 9.64 -5.06 -6.94
CA ALA A 37 9.29 -5.37 -8.33
C ALA A 37 9.86 -4.34 -9.31
N ARG A 38 9.70 -3.03 -9.01
CA ARG A 38 10.31 -1.96 -9.82
C ARG A 38 11.83 -2.01 -9.82
N GLN A 39 12.44 -2.30 -8.67
CA GLN A 39 13.90 -2.39 -8.57
C GLN A 39 14.48 -3.59 -9.31
N SER A 40 13.70 -4.66 -9.49
CA SER A 40 14.09 -5.85 -10.24
C SER A 40 13.61 -5.84 -11.68
N GLU A 41 12.88 -4.81 -12.11
CA GLU A 41 12.19 -4.76 -13.41
C GLU A 41 11.32 -6.01 -13.60
N THR A 42 10.34 -6.21 -12.72
CA THR A 42 9.36 -7.31 -12.78
C THR A 42 7.93 -6.86 -12.49
N GLU A 43 7.69 -5.55 -12.43
CA GLU A 43 6.37 -4.95 -12.18
C GLU A 43 5.37 -5.25 -13.29
N ASP A 44 5.83 -5.41 -14.54
CA ASP A 44 5.04 -5.85 -15.69
C ASP A 44 4.31 -7.17 -15.44
N ILE A 45 4.94 -8.11 -14.72
CA ILE A 45 4.30 -9.39 -14.36
C ILE A 45 3.03 -9.14 -13.51
N LEU A 46 3.04 -8.11 -12.66
CA LEU A 46 1.91 -7.77 -11.80
C LEU A 46 0.90 -6.86 -12.50
N GLU A 47 1.37 -5.90 -13.29
CA GLU A 47 0.54 -4.89 -13.96
C GLU A 47 -0.21 -5.47 -15.17
N GLU A 48 0.44 -6.35 -15.92
CA GLU A 48 -0.14 -7.03 -17.09
C GLU A 48 -0.76 -8.39 -16.75
N GLU A 49 -0.83 -8.73 -15.46
CA GLU A 49 -1.49 -9.94 -14.97
C GLU A 49 -0.90 -11.24 -15.58
N GLN A 50 0.42 -11.26 -15.81
CA GLN A 50 1.07 -12.32 -16.56
C GLN A 50 1.08 -13.64 -15.80
N MET A 51 0.49 -14.68 -16.40
CA MET A 51 0.45 -16.04 -15.85
C MET A 51 1.48 -16.99 -16.48
N ALA A 52 1.98 -16.65 -17.67
CA ALA A 52 2.89 -17.45 -18.47
C ALA A 52 3.74 -16.52 -19.35
N PRO A 53 4.91 -16.98 -19.86
CA PRO A 53 5.63 -16.19 -20.86
C PRO A 53 4.84 -16.13 -22.17
N ALA A 54 5.12 -15.13 -23.01
CA ALA A 54 4.52 -15.02 -24.32
C ALA A 54 4.74 -16.30 -25.17
N GLU A 55 3.69 -16.72 -25.90
CA GLU A 55 3.69 -17.99 -26.65
C GLU A 55 4.74 -18.02 -27.76
N ASP A 56 4.92 -16.89 -28.45
CA ASP A 56 5.83 -16.67 -29.56
C ASP A 56 7.26 -16.28 -29.12
N ALA A 57 7.49 -16.11 -27.82
CA ALA A 57 8.81 -15.77 -27.30
C ALA A 57 9.84 -16.87 -27.58
N SER A 58 11.08 -16.44 -27.84
CA SER A 58 12.21 -17.37 -27.98
C SER A 58 12.42 -18.20 -26.70
N PRO A 59 13.05 -19.38 -26.79
CA PRO A 59 13.34 -20.21 -25.62
C PRO A 59 14.11 -19.46 -24.51
N ASP A 60 15.04 -18.59 -24.92
CA ASP A 60 15.80 -17.74 -24.00
C ASP A 60 14.90 -16.73 -23.29
N MET A 61 13.99 -16.07 -24.00
CA MET A 61 13.05 -15.13 -23.39
C MET A 61 12.05 -15.81 -22.45
N LYS A 62 11.58 -17.02 -22.81
CA LYS A 62 10.74 -17.84 -21.92
C LYS A 62 11.49 -18.22 -20.64
N ARG A 63 12.77 -18.56 -20.76
CA ARG A 63 13.64 -18.84 -19.60
C ARG A 63 13.87 -17.61 -18.74
N PHE A 64 14.09 -16.45 -19.36
CA PHE A 64 14.25 -15.19 -18.67
C PHE A 64 13.01 -14.79 -17.88
N TRP A 65 11.84 -14.86 -18.51
CA TRP A 65 10.55 -14.64 -17.86
C TRP A 65 10.36 -15.56 -16.67
N LYS A 66 10.68 -16.86 -16.81
CA LYS A 66 10.55 -17.83 -15.71
C LYS A 66 11.42 -17.46 -14.51
N GLU A 67 12.64 -16.97 -14.75
CA GLU A 67 13.53 -16.52 -13.68
C GLU A 67 12.96 -15.29 -12.95
N ARG A 68 12.45 -14.30 -13.70
CA ARG A 68 11.79 -13.10 -13.14
C ARG A 68 10.58 -13.47 -12.29
N ASN A 69 9.68 -14.29 -12.83
CA ASN A 69 8.50 -14.78 -12.14
C ASN A 69 8.88 -15.56 -10.86
N MET A 70 9.83 -16.49 -10.95
CA MET A 70 10.25 -17.28 -9.78
C MET A 70 10.89 -16.43 -8.70
N TRP A 71 11.71 -15.44 -9.08
CA TRP A 71 12.32 -14.53 -8.12
C TRP A 71 11.24 -13.73 -7.39
N LEU A 72 10.30 -13.12 -8.12
CA LEU A 72 9.25 -12.30 -7.53
C LEU A 72 8.32 -13.13 -6.64
N TYR A 73 7.94 -14.34 -7.10
CA TYR A 73 7.17 -15.30 -6.32
C TYR A 73 7.88 -15.64 -5.00
N ASN A 74 9.17 -15.99 -5.05
CA ASN A 74 9.93 -16.37 -3.86
C ASN A 74 10.15 -15.17 -2.92
N ASN A 75 10.39 -13.99 -3.46
CA ASN A 75 10.50 -12.74 -2.71
C ASN A 75 9.22 -12.51 -1.89
N MET A 76 8.05 -12.52 -2.55
CA MET A 76 6.75 -12.41 -1.90
C MET A 76 6.50 -13.54 -0.91
N TRP A 77 6.62 -14.80 -1.33
CA TRP A 77 6.32 -15.97 -0.50
C TRP A 77 7.12 -15.96 0.79
N SER A 78 8.44 -15.69 0.70
CA SER A 78 9.31 -15.60 1.88
C SER A 78 8.92 -14.48 2.85
N ALA A 79 8.25 -13.44 2.34
CA ALA A 79 7.77 -12.30 3.11
C ALA A 79 6.34 -12.48 3.63
N ILE A 80 5.76 -13.68 3.62
CA ILE A 80 4.44 -13.97 4.17
C ILE A 80 4.58 -14.93 5.34
N ALA A 81 4.14 -14.50 6.53
CA ALA A 81 4.21 -15.32 7.73
C ALA A 81 3.27 -16.53 7.66
N PRO A 82 3.60 -17.66 8.32
CA PRO A 82 2.77 -18.86 8.32
C PRO A 82 1.30 -18.61 8.70
N GLN A 83 1.06 -17.77 9.73
CA GLN A 83 -0.29 -17.41 10.17
C GLN A 83 -1.08 -16.63 9.11
N ALA A 84 -0.41 -15.82 8.28
CA ALA A 84 -1.07 -15.13 7.18
C ALA A 84 -1.40 -16.12 6.05
N ARG A 85 -0.49 -17.05 5.75
CA ARG A 85 -0.68 -18.10 4.74
C ARG A 85 -1.84 -19.04 5.07
N ALA A 86 -2.16 -19.24 6.35
CA ALA A 86 -3.29 -20.05 6.78
C ALA A 86 -4.64 -19.56 6.22
N HIS A 87 -4.73 -18.30 5.79
CA HIS A 87 -5.90 -17.73 5.13
C HIS A 87 -5.95 -17.94 3.62
N PHE A 88 -4.91 -18.54 3.02
CA PHE A 88 -4.77 -18.60 1.56
C PHE A 88 -5.30 -19.92 1.01
N THR A 89 -6.05 -19.81 -0.08
CA THR A 89 -6.37 -20.94 -0.96
C THR A 89 -5.61 -20.73 -2.25
N VAL A 90 -4.55 -21.50 -2.49
CA VAL A 90 -3.75 -21.43 -3.73
C VAL A 90 -4.27 -22.48 -4.71
N PRO A 91 -4.79 -22.09 -5.88
CA PRO A 91 -5.14 -23.04 -6.94
C PRO A 91 -3.87 -23.75 -7.45
N LYS A 92 -3.95 -25.06 -7.73
CA LYS A 92 -2.79 -25.83 -8.25
C LYS A 92 -2.23 -25.27 -9.56
N GLU A 93 -3.11 -24.79 -10.44
CA GLU A 93 -2.75 -24.17 -11.73
C GLU A 93 -2.03 -22.84 -11.57
N SER A 94 -2.08 -22.26 -10.36
CA SER A 94 -1.42 -21.00 -9.98
C SER A 94 -0.13 -21.23 -9.20
N GLU A 95 0.29 -22.50 -9.04
CA GLU A 95 1.54 -22.81 -8.35
C GLU A 95 2.71 -22.06 -9.00
N LEU A 96 3.44 -21.32 -8.17
CA LEU A 96 4.62 -20.56 -8.56
C LEU A 96 4.38 -19.38 -9.52
N SER A 97 3.13 -18.95 -9.76
CA SER A 97 2.85 -17.68 -10.44
C SER A 97 2.95 -16.51 -9.45
N ALA A 98 3.82 -15.55 -9.74
CA ALA A 98 3.97 -14.34 -8.93
C ALA A 98 2.69 -13.50 -8.93
N TYR A 99 2.05 -13.31 -10.09
CA TYR A 99 0.78 -12.58 -10.19
C TYR A 99 -0.33 -13.28 -9.40
N ALA A 100 -0.46 -14.60 -9.53
CA ALA A 100 -1.49 -15.32 -8.79
C ALA A 100 -1.26 -15.23 -7.27
N LEU A 101 0.00 -15.31 -6.82
CA LEU A 101 0.33 -15.08 -5.42
C LEU A 101 0.03 -13.65 -4.98
N TRP A 102 0.29 -12.65 -5.81
CA TRP A 102 0.03 -11.23 -5.52
C TRP A 102 -1.44 -10.94 -5.22
N VAL A 103 -2.35 -11.55 -5.97
CA VAL A 103 -3.80 -11.36 -5.82
C VAL A 103 -4.34 -11.96 -4.51
N ILE A 104 -3.72 -13.01 -3.97
CA ILE A 104 -4.23 -13.72 -2.79
C ILE A 104 -4.22 -12.83 -1.52
N PRO A 105 -3.09 -12.23 -1.09
CA PRO A 105 -3.07 -11.26 0.01
C PRO A 105 -3.97 -10.05 -0.26
N GLN A 106 -4.06 -9.60 -1.52
CA GLN A 106 -4.95 -8.49 -1.88
C GLN A 106 -6.41 -8.83 -1.58
N ASN A 107 -6.89 -10.00 -1.98
CA ASN A 107 -8.27 -10.43 -1.73
C ASN A 107 -8.56 -10.69 -0.25
N ASN A 108 -7.56 -11.15 0.51
CA ASN A 108 -7.73 -11.49 1.93
C ASN A 108 -7.57 -10.30 2.87
N PHE A 109 -6.64 -9.39 2.55
CA PHE A 109 -6.18 -8.37 3.49
C PHE A 109 -6.39 -6.93 3.06
N ALA A 110 -6.61 -6.66 1.78
CA ALA A 110 -6.91 -5.29 1.36
C ALA A 110 -8.23 -4.81 1.95
N GLU A 111 -8.25 -3.56 2.40
CA GLU A 111 -9.49 -2.89 2.78
C GLU A 111 -10.39 -2.78 1.54
N ARG A 112 -11.61 -3.33 1.64
CA ARG A 112 -12.57 -3.26 0.53
C ARG A 112 -12.84 -1.80 0.16
N PRO A 113 -12.87 -1.43 -1.14
CA PRO A 113 -13.09 -0.05 -1.56
C PRO A 113 -14.35 0.60 -0.96
N ALA A 114 -15.44 -0.16 -0.80
CA ALA A 114 -16.67 0.33 -0.18
C ALA A 114 -16.51 0.70 1.30
N VAL A 115 -15.74 -0.09 2.05
CA VAL A 115 -15.42 0.16 3.46
C VAL A 115 -14.54 1.40 3.57
N ARG A 116 -13.51 1.49 2.72
CA ARG A 116 -12.63 2.66 2.64
C ARG A 116 -13.41 3.93 2.32
N ARG A 117 -14.28 3.91 1.31
CA ARG A 117 -15.12 5.06 0.94
C ARG A 117 -15.99 5.53 2.11
N THR A 118 -16.64 4.60 2.80
CA THR A 118 -17.49 4.92 3.96
C THR A 118 -16.67 5.55 5.09
N ARG A 119 -15.49 5.00 5.40
CA ARG A 119 -14.59 5.53 6.42
C ARG A 119 -14.11 6.93 6.07
N LEU A 120 -13.58 7.13 4.86
CA LEU A 120 -13.11 8.44 4.39
C LEU A 120 -14.24 9.49 4.37
N TYR A 121 -15.46 9.09 3.99
CA TYR A 121 -16.60 10.00 4.02
C TYR A 121 -16.95 10.45 5.44
N LYS A 122 -16.94 9.52 6.41
CA LYS A 122 -17.13 9.85 7.83
C LYS A 122 -16.01 10.76 8.36
N GLU A 123 -14.76 10.44 8.08
CA GLU A 123 -13.59 11.28 8.45
C GLU A 123 -13.73 12.71 7.87
N MET A 124 -14.13 12.84 6.60
CA MET A 124 -14.37 14.13 5.96
C MET A 124 -15.50 14.92 6.63
N ILE A 125 -16.63 14.27 6.99
CA ILE A 125 -17.72 14.95 7.70
C ILE A 125 -17.26 15.42 9.08
N THR A 126 -16.59 14.54 9.83
CA THR A 126 -16.06 14.87 11.16
C THR A 126 -15.14 16.07 11.08
N PHE A 127 -14.19 16.08 10.14
CA PHE A 127 -13.28 17.20 9.93
C PHE A 127 -14.02 18.51 9.57
N LYS A 128 -15.04 18.44 8.69
CA LYS A 128 -15.88 19.60 8.37
C LYS A 128 -16.64 20.12 9.59
N CYS A 129 -17.14 19.24 10.46
CA CYS A 129 -17.86 19.60 11.67
C CYS A 129 -16.94 20.20 12.74
N GLU A 130 -15.74 19.66 12.91
CA GLU A 130 -14.72 20.18 13.83
C GLU A 130 -14.25 21.57 13.40
N ASN A 131 -13.97 21.80 12.11
CA ASN A 131 -13.62 23.12 11.60
C ASN A 131 -14.74 24.14 11.77
N LYS A 132 -16.01 23.75 11.58
CA LYS A 132 -17.16 24.63 11.85
C LYS A 132 -17.24 25.01 13.32
N ARG A 133 -16.99 24.06 14.25
CA ARG A 133 -16.98 24.34 15.69
C ARG A 133 -15.84 25.27 16.10
N VAL A 134 -14.63 25.06 15.58
CA VAL A 134 -13.48 25.96 15.85
C VAL A 134 -13.74 27.37 15.30
N GLY A 135 -14.27 27.50 14.07
CA GLY A 135 -14.64 28.79 13.50
C GLY A 135 -15.74 29.51 14.29
N SER A 136 -16.73 28.76 14.79
CA SER A 136 -17.83 29.31 15.61
C SER A 136 -17.35 29.73 17.01
N SER A 137 -16.41 28.99 17.60
CA SER A 137 -15.79 29.31 18.89
C SER A 137 -14.89 30.55 18.80
N LEU A 138 -14.14 30.73 17.69
CA LEU A 138 -13.38 31.96 17.46
C LEU A 138 -14.29 33.18 17.34
N HIS A 139 -15.42 33.06 16.63
CA HIS A 139 -16.35 34.18 16.44
C HIS A 139 -17.10 34.57 17.72
N ARG A 140 -17.33 33.61 18.63
CA ARG A 140 -17.91 33.88 19.95
C ARG A 140 -16.88 34.53 20.90
N ALA A 141 -15.62 34.13 20.84
CA ALA A 141 -14.55 34.72 21.64
C ALA A 141 -14.26 36.20 21.26
N THR A 142 -14.42 36.57 19.99
CA THR A 142 -14.27 37.97 19.54
C THR A 142 -15.44 38.86 19.91
N HIS A 143 -16.65 38.30 20.09
CA HIS A 143 -17.82 39.05 20.55
C HIS A 143 -17.91 39.18 22.08
N SER A 144 -17.40 38.21 22.85
CA SER A 144 -17.42 38.28 24.33
C SER A 144 -16.44 39.30 24.93
N ASN A 145 -15.52 39.87 24.14
CA ASN A 145 -14.49 40.78 24.65
C ASN A 145 -14.84 42.28 24.49
N LYS A 146 -16.07 42.61 24.07
CA LYS A 146 -16.55 44.00 23.94
C LYS A 146 -17.26 44.56 25.18
N ASP A 147 -17.50 43.74 26.20
CA ASP A 147 -18.26 44.15 27.41
C ASP A 147 -17.40 44.49 28.63
N ARG A 148 -16.06 44.58 28.49
CA ARG A 148 -15.22 45.19 29.55
C ARG A 148 -15.23 46.70 29.44
N VAL A 149 -16.31 47.29 29.96
CA VAL A 149 -16.42 48.70 30.29
C VAL A 149 -15.37 49.05 31.34
N TYR A 150 -14.36 49.84 30.97
CA TYR A 150 -13.48 50.50 31.95
C TYR A 150 -14.23 51.69 32.57
N PRO A 151 -14.20 51.88 33.90
CA PRO A 151 -14.83 53.04 34.52
C PRO A 151 -14.05 54.33 34.20
N PRO A 152 -14.74 55.49 34.07
CA PRO A 152 -14.08 56.74 33.74
C PRO A 152 -13.25 57.26 34.91
N ARG A 153 -12.02 57.66 34.59
CA ARG A 153 -11.08 58.33 35.49
C ARG A 153 -11.59 59.75 35.74
N ILE A 154 -12.08 60.03 36.94
CA ILE A 154 -12.44 61.39 37.36
C ILE A 154 -11.13 62.19 37.53
N GLN A 155 -11.01 63.30 36.78
CA GLN A 155 -10.03 64.36 37.01
C GLN A 155 -10.77 65.64 37.40
N GLY A 156 -10.19 66.39 38.34
CA GLY A 156 -10.56 67.75 38.75
C GLY A 156 -11.05 67.77 40.20
N GLY A 157 -10.51 68.58 41.10
CA GLY A 157 -9.47 69.62 41.04
C GLY A 157 -9.17 70.09 42.47
#